data_AF-A0AA48H2J1-F1
#
_entry.id   AF-A0AA48H2J1-F1
#
_cell.length_a   1.000
_cell.length_b   1.000
_cell.length_c   1.000
_cell.angle_alpha   90.00
_cell.angle_beta   90.00
_cell.angle_gamma   90.00
#
_symmetry.space_group_name_H-M   'P 1'
#
loop_
_entity.id
_entity.type
_entity.pdbx_description
1 polymer ?
#
loop_
_entity_poly.entity_id
_entity_poly.type
_entity_poly.pdbx_seq_one_letter_code
_entity_poly.pdbx_strand_id
1 'polypeptide(L)'
;MAPIALLAVPVLMLVADGGLSSDLQKQYDRLSVAYSMADTCRQHGWDVDMAGLEEWKVAAVDRAVEGGMDRAEAQERLDTRIQREYDDVRETFEEAARMAQSRDHVTRFNRRMKRDCERIGKDEMTGGYFYPPE
;
A
#
# COMPACT_ATOMS: atom_id res chain seq x y z
N MET A 1 62.95 -1.85 -15.43
CA MET A 1 61.75 -1.48 -14.66
C MET A 1 60.71 -1.00 -15.66
N ALA A 2 59.70 -1.82 -15.93
CA ALA A 2 58.64 -1.56 -16.92
C ALA A 2 57.34 -1.19 -16.17
N PRO A 3 56.53 -0.23 -16.65
CA PRO A 3 55.30 0.15 -15.98
C PRO A 3 54.22 -0.90 -16.22
N ILE A 4 53.59 -1.34 -15.14
CA ILE A 4 52.41 -2.22 -15.17
C ILE A 4 51.22 -1.33 -15.56
N ALA A 5 50.72 -1.53 -16.78
CA ALA A 5 49.46 -0.95 -17.22
C ALA A 5 48.30 -1.74 -16.58
N LEU A 6 47.66 -1.14 -15.58
CA LEU A 6 46.38 -1.60 -15.05
C LEU A 6 45.31 -1.40 -16.13
N LEU A 7 44.96 -2.48 -16.82
CA LEU A 7 43.77 -2.53 -17.66
C LEU A 7 42.55 -2.42 -16.73
N ALA A 8 41.95 -1.24 -16.70
CA ALA A 8 40.64 -1.02 -16.09
C ALA A 8 39.62 -1.83 -16.90
N VAL A 9 39.15 -2.93 -16.31
CA VAL A 9 38.01 -3.69 -16.82
C VAL A 9 36.77 -2.83 -16.59
N PRO A 10 36.04 -2.40 -17.63
CA PRO A 10 34.74 -1.80 -17.42
C PRO A 10 33.80 -2.93 -16.99
N VAL A 11 33.56 -3.01 -15.68
CA VAL A 11 32.42 -3.76 -15.14
C VAL A 11 31.18 -3.08 -15.69
N LEU A 12 30.64 -3.64 -16.78
CA LEU A 12 29.29 -3.38 -17.25
C LEU A 12 28.34 -3.72 -16.10
N MET A 13 27.97 -2.71 -15.32
CA MET A 13 26.80 -2.78 -14.46
C MET A 13 25.60 -2.98 -15.37
N LEU A 14 25.16 -4.24 -15.48
CA LEU A 14 23.80 -4.55 -15.89
C LEU A 14 22.89 -3.88 -14.84
N VAL A 15 22.36 -2.71 -15.18
CA VAL A 15 21.13 -2.18 -14.60
C VAL A 15 20.05 -3.20 -14.95
N ALA A 16 19.87 -4.19 -14.09
CA ALA A 16 18.62 -4.91 -14.00
C ALA A 16 17.58 -3.83 -13.72
N ASP A 17 16.68 -3.62 -14.68
CA ASP A 17 15.57 -2.70 -14.55
C ASP A 17 14.77 -3.14 -13.31
N GLY A 18 15.01 -2.46 -12.18
CA GLY A 18 14.56 -2.82 -10.82
C GLY A 18 13.07 -2.60 -10.60
N GLY A 19 12.25 -2.95 -11.59
CA GLY A 19 10.81 -2.94 -11.50
C GLY A 19 10.34 -4.02 -10.53
N LEU A 20 9.40 -3.67 -9.64
CA LEU A 20 8.66 -4.67 -8.88
C LEU A 20 7.99 -5.64 -9.86
N SER A 21 8.00 -6.93 -9.58
CA SER A 21 7.19 -7.90 -10.34
C SER A 21 5.70 -7.51 -10.28
N SER A 22 4.91 -7.90 -11.29
CA SER A 22 3.47 -7.55 -11.32
C SER A 22 2.73 -7.99 -10.06
N ASP A 23 3.11 -9.13 -9.48
CA ASP A 23 2.48 -9.66 -8.26
C ASP A 23 2.87 -8.84 -7.03
N LEU A 24 4.12 -8.38 -6.96
CA LEU A 24 4.59 -7.55 -5.88
C LEU A 24 4.02 -6.13 -5.96
N GLN A 25 3.87 -5.59 -7.17
CA GLN A 25 3.11 -4.35 -7.38
C GLN A 25 1.70 -4.51 -6.82
N LYS A 26 0.97 -5.55 -7.25
CA LYS A 26 -0.39 -5.84 -6.76
C LYS A 26 -0.46 -5.95 -5.23
N GLN A 27 0.53 -6.56 -4.59
CA GLN A 27 0.61 -6.62 -3.13
C GLN A 27 0.76 -5.22 -2.52
N TYR A 28 1.67 -4.40 -3.07
CA TYR A 28 1.86 -3.02 -2.62
C TYR A 28 0.58 -2.20 -2.81
N ASP A 29 -0.17 -2.39 -3.92
CA ASP A 29 -1.46 -1.73 -4.16
C ASP A 29 -2.46 -2.09 -3.06
N ARG A 30 -2.57 -3.38 -2.74
CA ARG A 30 -3.54 -3.86 -1.76
C ARG A 30 -3.18 -3.48 -0.33
N LEU A 31 -1.90 -3.51 0.01
CA LEU A 31 -1.39 -3.01 1.30
C LEU A 31 -1.68 -1.52 1.46
N SER A 32 -1.42 -0.69 0.44
CA SER A 32 -1.64 0.75 0.55
C SER A 32 -3.12 1.10 0.75
N VAL A 33 -4.02 0.43 0.03
CA VAL A 33 -5.48 0.59 0.22
C VAL A 33 -5.94 0.06 1.59
N ALA A 34 -5.41 -1.08 2.03
CA ALA A 34 -5.77 -1.66 3.33
C ALA A 34 -5.38 -0.70 4.48
N TYR A 35 -4.16 -0.18 4.48
CA TYR A 35 -3.71 0.78 5.48
C TYR A 35 -4.52 2.07 5.44
N SER A 36 -4.70 2.66 4.25
CA SER A 36 -5.38 3.97 4.14
C SER A 36 -6.85 3.93 4.57
N MET A 37 -7.50 2.77 4.44
CA MET A 37 -8.91 2.57 4.78
C MET A 37 -9.13 1.93 6.16
N ALA A 38 -8.10 1.45 6.85
CA ALA A 38 -8.22 0.74 8.13
C ALA A 38 -9.06 1.52 9.16
N ASP A 39 -8.69 2.76 9.44
CA ASP A 39 -9.42 3.60 10.40
C ASP A 39 -10.84 3.95 9.93
N THR A 40 -11.05 4.11 8.62
CA THR A 40 -12.39 4.31 8.05
C THR A 40 -13.26 3.09 8.29
N CYS A 41 -12.73 1.89 8.10
CA CYS A 41 -13.48 0.66 8.31
C CYS A 41 -13.77 0.39 9.79
N ARG A 42 -12.84 0.71 10.69
CA ARG A 42 -13.08 0.70 12.14
C ARG A 42 -14.20 1.64 12.56
N GLN A 43 -14.25 2.85 11.99
CA GLN A 43 -15.37 3.79 12.22
C GLN A 43 -16.72 3.24 11.71
N HIS A 44 -16.69 2.34 10.71
CA HIS A 44 -17.86 1.63 10.20
C HIS A 44 -18.14 0.28 10.88
N GLY A 45 -17.47 -0.01 12.00
CA GLY A 45 -17.74 -1.17 12.85
C GLY A 45 -17.00 -2.45 12.44
N TRP A 46 -16.07 -2.38 11.49
CA TRP A 46 -15.20 -3.52 11.19
C TRP A 46 -14.14 -3.67 12.26
N ASP A 47 -13.82 -4.91 12.62
CA ASP A 47 -12.60 -5.21 13.34
C ASP A 47 -11.45 -5.36 12.35
N VAL A 48 -10.31 -4.73 12.63
CA VAL A 48 -9.17 -4.67 11.70
C VAL A 48 -7.92 -5.14 12.42
N ASP A 49 -7.33 -6.21 11.92
CA ASP A 49 -6.07 -6.76 12.43
C ASP A 49 -4.87 -5.93 11.96
N MET A 50 -4.62 -4.83 12.68
CA MET A 50 -3.49 -3.95 12.40
C MET A 50 -2.13 -4.63 12.59
N ALA A 51 -2.04 -5.63 13.47
CA ALA A 51 -0.80 -6.36 13.69
C ALA A 51 -0.49 -7.26 12.48
N GLY A 52 -1.49 -8.00 11.99
CA GLY A 52 -1.37 -8.80 10.77
C GLY A 52 -1.09 -7.96 9.52
N LEU A 53 -1.66 -6.76 9.40
CA LEU A 53 -1.32 -5.83 8.31
C LEU A 53 0.15 -5.40 8.35
N GLU A 54 0.71 -5.15 9.54
CA GLU A 54 2.14 -4.81 9.70
C GLU A 54 3.06 -5.98 9.39
N GLU A 55 2.70 -7.20 9.82
CA GLU A 55 3.43 -8.41 9.43
C GLU A 55 3.41 -8.61 7.90
N TRP A 56 2.27 -8.39 7.26
CA TRP A 56 2.16 -8.48 5.80
C TRP A 56 2.98 -7.40 5.09
N LYS A 57 3.00 -6.18 5.62
CA LYS A 57 3.84 -5.08 5.13
C LYS A 57 5.33 -5.47 5.14
N VAL A 58 5.81 -5.99 6.27
CA VAL A 58 7.20 -6.46 6.42
C VAL A 58 7.50 -7.58 5.41
N ALA A 59 6.61 -8.57 5.29
CA ALA A 59 6.78 -9.68 4.36
C ALA A 59 6.81 -9.23 2.88
N ALA A 60 6.04 -8.19 2.51
CA ALA A 60 6.07 -7.63 1.17
C ALA A 60 7.41 -6.94 0.87
N VAL A 61 7.97 -6.21 1.84
CA VAL A 61 9.30 -5.61 1.73
C VAL A 61 10.38 -6.68 1.62
N ASP A 62 10.30 -7.76 2.42
CA ASP A 62 11.23 -8.89 2.32
C ASP A 62 11.22 -9.53 0.93
N ARG A 63 10.04 -9.76 0.34
CA ARG A 63 9.92 -10.27 -1.04
C ARG A 63 10.52 -9.33 -2.08
N ALA A 64 10.41 -8.02 -1.88
CA ALA A 64 11.05 -7.03 -2.75
C ALA A 64 12.58 -7.14 -2.69
N VAL A 65 13.11 -7.32 -1.48
CA VAL A 65 14.55 -7.50 -1.24
C VAL A 65 15.06 -8.82 -1.84
N GLU A 66 14.31 -9.92 -1.67
CA GLU A 66 14.60 -11.20 -2.32
C GLU A 66 14.60 -11.08 -3.85
N GLY A 67 13.77 -10.19 -4.39
CA GLY A 67 13.74 -9.82 -5.81
C GLY A 67 14.89 -8.91 -6.27
N GLY A 68 15.80 -8.52 -5.37
CA GLY A 68 17.00 -7.74 -5.68
C GLY A 68 16.89 -6.23 -5.39
N MET A 69 15.80 -5.76 -4.79
CA MET A 69 15.66 -4.36 -4.38
C MET A 69 16.46 -4.07 -3.10
N ASP A 70 16.97 -2.85 -2.95
CA ASP A 70 17.48 -2.41 -1.66
C ASP A 70 16.33 -2.34 -0.63
N ARG A 71 16.61 -2.69 0.63
CA ARG A 71 15.57 -2.74 1.66
C ARG A 71 15.01 -1.36 1.99
N ALA A 72 15.85 -0.33 2.05
CA ALA A 72 15.40 1.02 2.34
C ALA A 72 14.57 1.56 1.17
N GLU A 73 14.98 1.28 -0.08
CA GLU A 73 14.20 1.62 -1.28
C GLU A 73 12.83 0.90 -1.29
N ALA A 74 12.80 -0.40 -1.01
CA ALA A 74 11.57 -1.18 -0.96
C ALA A 74 10.58 -0.67 0.08
N GLN A 75 11.10 -0.29 1.26
CA GLN A 75 10.33 0.31 2.35
C GLN A 75 9.81 1.70 1.96
N GLU A 76 10.69 2.59 1.49
CA GLU A 76 10.32 3.95 1.08
C GLU A 76 9.25 3.94 -0.02
N ARG A 77 9.37 3.02 -0.98
CA ARG A 77 8.40 2.86 -2.06
C ARG A 77 7.02 2.44 -1.56
N LEU A 78 6.97 1.52 -0.59
CA LEU A 78 5.71 1.09 0.03
C LEU A 78 5.11 2.21 0.88
N ASP A 79 5.93 2.86 1.72
CA ASP A 79 5.50 3.94 2.61
C ASP A 79 5.00 5.15 1.82
N THR A 80 5.69 5.55 0.76
CA THR A 80 5.25 6.61 -0.15
C THR A 80 3.88 6.29 -0.73
N ARG A 81 3.63 5.02 -1.05
CA ARG A 81 2.37 4.61 -1.64
C ARG A 81 1.23 4.60 -0.63
N ILE A 82 1.49 4.07 0.56
CA ILE A 82 0.57 4.15 1.70
C ILE A 82 0.21 5.62 1.96
N GLN A 83 1.20 6.52 1.97
CA GLN A 83 0.97 7.95 2.18
C GLN A 83 0.09 8.59 1.08
N ARG A 84 0.33 8.25 -0.20
CA ARG A 84 -0.51 8.74 -1.31
C ARG A 84 -1.96 8.28 -1.16
N GLU A 85 -2.19 7.01 -0.84
CA GLU A 85 -3.53 6.49 -0.61
C GLU A 85 -4.20 7.16 0.61
N TYR A 86 -3.45 7.46 1.68
CA TYR A 86 -3.96 8.25 2.80
C TYR A 86 -4.37 9.66 2.38
N ASP A 87 -3.57 10.32 1.55
CA ASP A 87 -3.88 11.66 1.05
C ASP A 87 -5.12 11.66 0.15
N ASP A 88 -5.29 10.64 -0.71
CA ASP A 88 -6.47 10.46 -1.56
C ASP A 88 -7.76 10.19 -0.75
N VAL A 89 -7.66 9.35 0.28
CA VAL A 89 -8.76 9.11 1.22
C VAL A 89 -9.09 10.40 1.96
N ARG A 90 -8.10 11.13 2.46
CA ARG A 90 -8.31 12.41 3.15
C ARG A 90 -8.99 13.43 2.23
N GLU A 91 -8.53 13.58 0.99
CA GLU A 91 -9.16 14.49 0.02
C GLU A 91 -10.62 14.11 -0.21
N THR A 92 -10.93 12.81 -0.31
CA THR A 92 -12.30 12.29 -0.45
C THR A 92 -13.19 12.69 0.74
N PHE A 93 -12.66 12.62 1.97
CA PHE A 93 -13.38 13.07 3.17
C PHE A 93 -13.55 14.60 3.23
N GLU A 94 -12.52 15.36 2.86
CA GLU A 94 -12.59 16.82 2.81
C GLU A 94 -13.60 17.30 1.77
N GLU A 95 -13.65 16.66 0.60
CA GLU A 95 -14.65 16.92 -0.43
C GLU A 95 -16.06 16.63 0.08
N ALA A 96 -16.25 15.48 0.74
CA ALA A 96 -17.51 15.12 1.35
C ALA A 96 -17.94 16.12 2.44
N ALA A 97 -17.00 16.60 3.26
CA ALA A 97 -17.26 17.60 4.29
C ALA A 97 -17.73 18.94 3.68
N ARG A 98 -17.11 19.38 2.57
CA ARG A 98 -17.56 20.56 1.82
C ARG A 98 -18.98 20.41 1.26
N MET A 99 -19.37 19.18 0.91
CA MET A 99 -20.69 18.83 0.37
C MET A 99 -21.72 18.42 1.42
N ALA A 100 -21.36 18.38 2.71
CA ALA A 100 -22.20 17.83 3.79
C ALA A 100 -23.44 18.68 4.16
N GLN A 101 -23.78 19.69 3.35
CA GLN A 101 -24.91 20.58 3.58
C GLN A 101 -26.28 19.88 3.47
N SER A 102 -26.34 18.67 2.90
CA SER A 102 -27.56 17.86 2.86
C SER A 102 -27.36 16.46 3.45
N ARG A 103 -28.41 15.98 4.14
CA ARG A 103 -28.47 14.62 4.70
C ARG A 103 -28.26 13.55 3.63
N ASP A 104 -28.69 13.82 2.39
CA ASP A 104 -28.55 12.91 1.26
C ASP A 104 -27.08 12.75 0.86
N HIS A 105 -26.30 13.83 0.83
CA HIS A 105 -24.87 13.76 0.53
C HIS A 105 -24.12 12.92 1.56
N VAL A 106 -24.37 13.18 2.85
CA VAL A 106 -23.77 12.41 3.96
C VAL A 106 -24.15 10.93 3.87
N THR A 107 -25.42 10.62 3.58
CA THR A 107 -25.90 9.24 3.46
C THR A 107 -25.25 8.51 2.29
N ARG A 108 -25.11 9.16 1.12
CA ARG A 108 -24.45 8.58 -0.05
C ARG A 108 -22.96 8.33 0.20
N PHE A 109 -22.30 9.28 0.85
CA PHE A 109 -20.89 9.17 1.23
C PHE A 109 -20.67 7.99 2.18
N ASN A 110 -21.41 7.92 3.29
CA ASN A 110 -21.31 6.80 4.23
C ASN A 110 -21.62 5.45 3.57
N ARG A 111 -22.59 5.41 2.64
CA ARG A 111 -22.88 4.19 1.85
C ARG A 111 -21.72 3.83 0.92
N ARG A 112 -21.00 4.80 0.37
CA ARG A 112 -19.80 4.55 -0.44
C ARG A 112 -18.71 3.94 0.44
N MET A 113 -18.36 4.57 1.56
CA MET A 113 -17.32 4.08 2.47
C MET A 113 -17.63 2.69 3.00
N LYS A 114 -18.88 2.42 3.39
CA LYS A 114 -19.30 1.06 3.81
C LYS A 114 -19.06 0.01 2.71
N ARG A 115 -19.38 0.33 1.45
CA ARG A 115 -19.12 -0.57 0.31
C ARG A 115 -17.64 -0.78 0.05
N ASP A 116 -16.82 0.25 0.26
CA ASP A 116 -15.36 0.10 0.15
C ASP A 116 -14.82 -0.84 1.23
N CYS A 117 -15.27 -0.73 2.47
CA CYS A 117 -14.92 -1.68 3.52
C CYS A 117 -15.41 -3.11 3.23
N GLU A 118 -16.63 -3.27 2.73
CA GLU A 118 -17.13 -4.59 2.29
C GLU A 118 -16.30 -5.20 1.15
N ARG A 119 -15.81 -4.36 0.23
CA ARG A 119 -14.95 -4.80 -0.87
C ARG A 119 -13.57 -5.21 -0.35
N ILE A 120 -12.98 -4.44 0.57
CA ILE A 120 -11.69 -4.75 1.19
C ILE A 120 -11.79 -6.04 2.02
N GLY A 121 -12.84 -6.19 2.82
CA GLY A 121 -13.06 -7.39 3.63
C GLY A 121 -13.34 -8.66 2.83
N LYS A 122 -13.70 -8.55 1.54
CA LYS A 122 -13.96 -9.68 0.64
C LYS A 122 -12.85 -9.93 -0.38
N ASP A 123 -11.86 -9.05 -0.47
CA ASP A 123 -10.73 -9.25 -1.39
C ASP A 123 -9.81 -10.35 -0.88
N GLU A 124 -9.31 -11.18 -1.78
CA GLU A 124 -8.53 -12.39 -1.44
C GLU A 124 -7.24 -12.09 -0.67
N MET A 125 -6.65 -10.90 -0.85
CA MET A 125 -5.40 -10.52 -0.17
C MET A 125 -5.64 -9.76 1.13
N THR A 126 -6.70 -8.95 1.20
CA THR A 126 -6.96 -8.09 2.37
C THR A 126 -8.00 -8.66 3.33
N GLY A 127 -8.90 -9.53 2.88
CA GLY A 127 -10.04 -9.99 3.67
C GLY A 127 -9.67 -10.72 4.97
N GLY A 128 -8.50 -11.36 5.02
CA GLY A 128 -7.98 -12.01 6.23
C GLY A 128 -7.71 -11.05 7.39
N TYR A 129 -7.65 -9.74 7.14
CA TYR A 129 -7.35 -8.70 8.14
C TYR A 129 -8.55 -7.81 8.49
N PHE A 130 -9.70 -7.99 7.85
CA PHE A 130 -10.88 -7.16 8.01
C PHE A 130 -12.10 -8.02 8.29
N TYR A 131 -12.60 -7.96 9.53
CA TYR A 131 -13.72 -8.75 10.00
C TYR A 131 -14.99 -7.90 10.07
N PRO A 132 -16.09 -8.33 9.41
CA PRO A 132 -17.32 -7.55 9.38
C PRO A 132 -17.96 -7.46 10.77
N PRO A 133 -18.71 -6.37 11.06
CA PRO A 133 -19.51 -6.29 12.27
C PRO A 133 -20.54 -7.42 12.34
N GLU A 134 -20.75 -7.96 13.54
CA GLU A 134 -21.81 -8.94 13.85
C GLU A 134 -23.23 -8.37 13.71
#